data_AF-A0A2A2Q0W7-F1
#
_entry.id   AF-A0A2A2Q0W7-F1
#
_cell.length_a   1.000
_cell.length_b   1.000
_cell.length_c   1.000
_cell.angle_alpha   90.00
_cell.angle_beta   90.00
_cell.angle_gamma   90.00
#
_symmetry.space_group_name_H-M   'P 1'
#
loop_
_entity.id
_entity.type
_entity.pdbx_description
1 polymer ?
#
loop_
_entity_poly.entity_id
_entity_poly.type
_entity_poly.pdbx_seq_one_letter_code
_entity_poly.pdbx_strand_id
1 'polypeptide(L)'
;MEKAAKSSPSEAAMPQMDGIFTVIMVIYFVMIFLFLIALPTVILWLQWGDDVRRTYESRDRKVRWTDRQPAPLIGMTIAAALFAACSVPSFFLMQSPLMKAFLPGGPLKYAWPLIPFVWAYVAWGSYRRQIAAWIVAVLALVAGVWFGFSAMSGTDWEMFFKQMGIPERDLGDLVTLSKEIYTPSRMGVLMIGAMLPTFGFLIWVLRYFRCARS
;
A
#
# COMPACT_ATOMS: atom_id res chain seq x y z
N MET A 1 -2.41 -58.66 22.78
CA MET A 1 -2.45 -57.95 21.48
C MET A 1 -3.44 -56.82 21.60
N GLU A 2 -3.01 -55.69 22.16
CA GLU A 2 -3.87 -54.53 22.39
C GLU A 2 -3.25 -53.37 21.62
N LYS A 3 -3.76 -53.17 20.39
CA LYS A 3 -3.33 -52.06 19.54
C LYS A 3 -3.93 -50.78 20.11
N ALA A 4 -3.10 -50.01 20.80
CA ALA A 4 -3.37 -48.62 21.11
C ALA A 4 -3.68 -47.86 19.81
N ALA A 5 -4.95 -47.49 19.63
CA ALA A 5 -5.38 -46.58 18.59
C ALA A 5 -4.73 -45.22 18.87
N LYS A 6 -3.68 -44.90 18.11
CA LYS A 6 -3.15 -43.55 17.99
C LYS A 6 -4.28 -42.67 17.46
N SER A 7 -4.90 -41.90 18.35
CA SER A 7 -5.70 -40.75 17.98
C SER A 7 -4.81 -39.81 17.16
N SER A 8 -5.13 -39.66 15.88
CA SER A 8 -4.55 -38.63 15.02
C SER A 8 -4.66 -37.28 15.74
N PRO A 9 -3.65 -36.40 15.67
CA PRO A 9 -3.81 -35.05 16.20
C PRO A 9 -4.99 -34.44 15.46
N SER A 10 -6.01 -34.00 16.21
CA SER A 10 -7.09 -33.18 15.68
C SER A 10 -6.45 -32.07 14.86
N GLU A 11 -6.64 -32.11 13.55
CA GLU A 11 -6.29 -31.04 12.64
C GLU A 11 -6.93 -29.78 13.23
N ALA A 12 -6.12 -28.89 13.78
CA ALA A 12 -6.62 -27.69 14.44
C ALA A 12 -7.41 -26.94 13.38
N ALA A 13 -8.74 -26.96 13.51
CA ALA A 13 -9.63 -26.25 12.60
C ALA A 13 -9.16 -24.80 12.61
N MET A 14 -8.55 -24.37 11.50
CA MET A 14 -8.19 -22.97 11.32
C MET A 14 -9.46 -22.17 11.65
N PRO A 15 -9.40 -21.17 12.55
CA PRO A 15 -10.55 -20.34 12.84
C PRO A 15 -11.07 -19.84 11.51
N GLN A 16 -12.33 -20.17 11.24
CA GLN A 16 -12.98 -19.85 9.99
C GLN A 16 -12.96 -18.33 9.86
N MET A 17 -12.03 -17.78 9.06
CA MET A 17 -12.02 -16.36 8.73
C MET A 17 -13.41 -16.06 8.17
N ASP A 18 -14.09 -15.08 8.75
CA ASP A 18 -15.40 -14.61 8.31
C ASP A 18 -15.41 -14.53 6.78
N GLY A 19 -16.39 -15.15 6.12
CA GLY A 19 -16.45 -15.23 4.66
C GLY A 19 -16.37 -13.85 4.01
N ILE A 20 -16.89 -12.82 4.69
CA ILE A 20 -16.81 -11.42 4.27
C ILE A 20 -15.36 -10.92 4.29
N PHE A 21 -14.59 -11.23 5.33
CA PHE A 21 -13.19 -10.81 5.43
C PHE A 21 -12.33 -11.44 4.33
N THR A 22 -12.56 -12.73 4.04
CA THR A 22 -11.87 -13.43 2.94
C THR A 22 -12.17 -12.77 1.58
N VAL A 23 -13.45 -12.43 1.31
CA VAL A 23 -13.83 -11.74 0.08
C VAL A 23 -13.16 -10.37 -0.03
N ILE A 24 -13.13 -9.59 1.06
CA ILE A 24 -12.47 -8.28 1.08
C ILE A 24 -10.96 -8.42 0.81
N MET A 25 -10.30 -9.42 1.40
CA MET A 25 -8.88 -9.67 1.17
C MET A 25 -8.58 -10.07 -0.29
N VAL A 26 -9.40 -10.94 -0.88
CA VAL A 26 -9.27 -11.31 -2.30
C VAL A 26 -9.41 -10.07 -3.19
N ILE A 27 -10.44 -9.23 -2.95
CA ILE A 27 -10.62 -7.98 -3.69
C ILE A 27 -9.39 -7.08 -3.52
N TYR A 28 -8.86 -6.95 -2.31
CA TYR A 28 -7.69 -6.13 -2.02
C TYR A 28 -6.44 -6.60 -2.79
N PHE A 29 -6.14 -7.90 -2.78
CA PHE A 29 -5.02 -8.47 -3.53
C PHE A 29 -5.21 -8.36 -5.05
N VAL A 30 -6.43 -8.55 -5.55
CA VAL A 30 -6.76 -8.35 -6.97
C VAL A 30 -6.53 -6.89 -7.36
N MET A 31 -6.96 -5.92 -6.54
CA MET A 31 -6.70 -4.50 -6.78
C MET A 31 -5.19 -4.21 -6.80
N ILE A 32 -4.43 -4.68 -5.80
CA ILE A 32 -2.97 -4.53 -5.77
C ILE A 32 -2.34 -5.07 -7.06
N PHE A 33 -2.67 -6.31 -7.44
CA PHE A 33 -2.11 -6.92 -8.65
C PHE A 33 -2.45 -6.12 -9.90
N LEU A 34 -3.73 -5.76 -10.09
CA LEU A 34 -4.18 -5.04 -11.27
C LEU A 34 -3.51 -3.67 -11.39
N PHE A 35 -3.41 -2.93 -10.29
CA PHE A 35 -2.97 -1.54 -10.32
C PHE A 35 -1.46 -1.34 -10.17
N LEU A 36 -0.77 -2.21 -9.42
CA LEU A 36 0.68 -2.10 -9.20
C LEU A 36 1.50 -2.95 -10.17
N ILE A 37 0.91 -4.01 -10.75
CA ILE A 37 1.62 -4.93 -11.64
C ILE A 37 1.04 -4.89 -13.05
N ALA A 38 -0.22 -5.26 -13.23
CA ALA A 38 -0.79 -5.44 -14.56
C ALA A 38 -0.87 -4.14 -15.36
N LEU A 39 -1.45 -3.08 -14.78
CA LEU A 39 -1.66 -1.80 -15.46
C LEU A 39 -0.33 -1.13 -15.86
N PRO A 40 0.68 -0.98 -14.97
CA PRO A 40 1.97 -0.42 -15.37
C PRO A 40 2.67 -1.27 -16.44
N THR A 41 2.60 -2.61 -16.33
CA THR A 41 3.22 -3.52 -17.30
C THR A 41 2.59 -3.38 -18.68
N VAL A 42 1.25 -3.31 -18.76
CA VAL A 42 0.53 -3.12 -20.03
C VAL A 42 0.86 -1.75 -20.64
N ILE A 43 0.91 -0.68 -19.83
CA ILE A 43 1.27 0.66 -20.32
C ILE A 43 2.70 0.67 -20.87
N LEU A 44 3.67 0.10 -20.14
CA LEU A 44 5.06 0.03 -20.59
C LEU A 44 5.20 -0.80 -21.87
N TRP A 45 4.55 -1.96 -21.92
CA TRP A 45 4.58 -2.83 -23.09
C TRP A 45 4.01 -2.14 -24.34
N LEU A 46 2.87 -1.44 -24.21
CA LEU A 46 2.25 -0.71 -25.32
C LEU A 46 3.04 0.52 -25.77
N GLN A 47 3.81 1.15 -24.87
CA GLN A 47 4.58 2.37 -25.18
C GLN A 47 6.03 2.11 -25.61
N TRP A 48 6.49 0.86 -25.60
CA TRP A 48 7.89 0.55 -25.90
C TRP A 48 8.22 0.62 -27.40
N GLY A 49 7.26 0.44 -28.31
CA GLY A 49 7.50 0.45 -29.74
C GLY A 49 7.42 1.84 -30.39
N ASP A 50 8.52 2.32 -30.97
CA ASP A 50 8.55 3.59 -31.74
C ASP A 50 7.52 3.60 -32.89
N ASP A 51 7.34 2.45 -33.55
CA ASP A 51 6.37 2.32 -34.65
C ASP A 51 4.91 2.33 -34.17
N VAL A 52 4.64 1.75 -33.00
CA VAL A 52 3.32 1.79 -32.36
C VAL A 52 2.98 3.23 -32.00
N ARG A 53 3.93 3.93 -31.38
CA ARG A 53 3.77 5.34 -31.00
C ARG A 53 3.52 6.24 -32.21
N ARG A 54 4.33 6.11 -33.28
CA ARG A 54 4.15 6.89 -34.52
C ARG A 54 2.82 6.60 -35.21
N THR A 55 2.37 5.35 -35.19
CA THR A 55 1.06 4.96 -35.74
C THR A 55 -0.10 5.56 -34.93
N TYR A 56 0.01 5.59 -33.60
CA TYR A 56 -0.99 6.24 -32.75
C TYR A 56 -1.00 7.77 -32.93
N GLU A 57 0.17 8.42 -32.92
CA GLU A 57 0.28 9.88 -33.08
C GLU A 57 -0.17 10.36 -34.47
N SER A 58 0.02 9.55 -35.51
CA SER A 58 -0.46 9.85 -36.86
C SER A 58 -1.98 9.71 -37.03
N ARG A 59 -2.61 8.75 -36.32
CA ARG A 59 -4.06 8.49 -36.40
C ARG A 59 -4.90 9.33 -35.43
N ASP A 60 -4.38 9.64 -34.24
CA ASP A 60 -5.10 10.43 -33.24
C ASP A 60 -4.28 11.65 -32.81
N ARG A 61 -4.51 12.77 -33.50
CA ARG A 61 -3.89 14.07 -33.19
C ARG A 61 -4.59 14.83 -32.06
N LYS A 62 -5.61 14.25 -31.42
CA LYS A 62 -6.33 14.96 -30.34
C LYS A 62 -5.45 15.05 -29.11
N VAL A 63 -5.25 16.27 -28.61
CA VAL A 63 -4.57 16.52 -27.34
C VAL A 63 -5.39 15.89 -26.22
N ARG A 64 -4.87 14.83 -25.61
CA ARG A 64 -5.51 14.12 -24.50
C ARG A 64 -5.13 14.78 -23.17
N TRP A 65 -5.84 14.39 -22.12
CA TRP A 65 -5.62 14.92 -20.77
C TRP A 65 -4.21 14.60 -20.23
N THR A 66 -3.59 13.52 -20.71
CA THR A 66 -2.21 13.10 -20.40
C THR A 66 -1.16 14.03 -21.00
N ASP A 67 -1.45 14.61 -22.16
CA ASP A 67 -0.50 15.46 -22.90
C ASP A 67 -0.43 16.88 -22.33
N ARG A 68 -1.43 17.25 -21.50
CA ARG A 68 -1.50 18.57 -20.85
C ARG A 68 -0.50 18.74 -19.71
N GLN A 69 0.12 17.66 -19.24
CA GLN A 69 0.98 17.67 -18.07
C GLN A 69 2.29 16.91 -18.34
N PRO A 70 3.42 17.35 -17.76
CA PRO A 70 4.65 16.59 -17.77
C PRO A 70 4.42 15.15 -17.29
N ALA A 71 5.00 14.17 -17.98
CA ALA A 71 4.88 12.76 -17.62
C ALA A 71 5.15 12.46 -16.13
N PRO A 72 6.13 13.10 -15.46
CA PRO A 72 6.35 12.87 -14.02
C PRO A 72 5.17 13.27 -13.13
N LEU A 73 4.47 14.36 -13.46
CA LEU A 73 3.29 14.80 -12.72
C LEU A 73 2.09 13.87 -12.97
N ILE A 74 1.95 13.36 -14.20
CA ILE A 74 0.97 12.33 -14.51
C ILE A 74 1.26 11.06 -13.70
N GLY A 75 2.53 10.63 -13.64
CA GLY A 75 2.95 9.49 -12.83
C GLY A 75 2.60 9.67 -11.35
N MET A 76 2.92 10.82 -10.76
CA MET A 76 2.55 11.16 -9.38
C MET A 76 1.02 11.16 -9.18
N THR A 77 0.27 11.72 -10.13
CA THR A 77 -1.20 11.78 -10.09
C THR A 77 -1.81 10.41 -10.09
N ILE A 78 -1.37 9.54 -11.01
CA ILE A 78 -1.85 8.16 -11.12
C ILE A 78 -1.47 7.40 -9.85
N ALA A 79 -0.22 7.46 -9.41
CA ALA A 79 0.22 6.79 -8.19
C ALA A 79 -0.62 7.20 -6.97
N ALA A 80 -0.85 8.49 -6.77
CA ALA A 80 -1.68 8.99 -5.68
C ALA A 80 -3.16 8.53 -5.81
N ALA A 81 -3.72 8.52 -7.02
CA ALA A 81 -5.08 8.03 -7.26
C ALA A 81 -5.20 6.53 -6.96
N LEU A 82 -4.19 5.74 -7.34
CA LEU A 82 -4.12 4.31 -7.04
C LEU A 82 -3.99 4.06 -5.54
N PHE A 83 -3.14 4.82 -4.84
CA PHE A 83 -3.05 4.77 -3.39
C PHE A 83 -4.38 5.11 -2.72
N ALA A 84 -5.08 6.14 -3.21
CA ALA A 84 -6.41 6.51 -2.71
C ALA A 84 -7.41 5.35 -2.88
N ALA A 85 -7.49 4.78 -4.09
CA ALA A 85 -8.39 3.66 -4.41
C ALA A 85 -8.07 2.40 -3.59
N CYS A 86 -6.79 2.02 -3.50
CA CYS A 86 -6.36 0.86 -2.73
C CYS A 86 -6.51 1.07 -1.21
N SER A 87 -6.64 2.32 -0.74
CA SER A 87 -6.90 2.62 0.67
C SER A 87 -8.37 2.55 1.04
N VAL A 88 -9.32 2.49 0.08
CA VAL A 88 -10.76 2.43 0.37
C VAL A 88 -11.16 1.18 1.17
N PRO A 89 -10.64 -0.03 0.89
CA PRO A 89 -10.97 -1.21 1.70
C PRO A 89 -10.64 -1.05 3.20
N SER A 90 -9.73 -0.14 3.57
CA SER A 90 -9.40 0.11 4.97
C SER A 90 -10.59 0.54 5.82
N PHE A 91 -11.60 1.22 5.25
CA PHE A 91 -12.82 1.60 5.98
C PHE A 91 -13.53 0.38 6.59
N PHE A 92 -13.55 -0.73 5.85
CA PHE A 92 -14.20 -1.96 6.27
C PHE A 92 -13.26 -2.78 7.17
N LEU A 93 -11.97 -2.81 6.84
CA LEU A 93 -10.99 -3.56 7.59
C LEU A 93 -10.75 -2.99 9.00
N MET A 94 -10.98 -1.70 9.24
CA MET A 94 -10.87 -1.09 10.58
C MET A 94 -11.73 -1.75 11.66
N GLN A 95 -12.85 -2.37 11.27
CA GLN A 95 -13.72 -3.09 12.20
C GLN A 95 -13.22 -4.51 12.50
N SER A 96 -12.35 -5.05 11.64
CA SER A 96 -11.80 -6.39 11.81
C SER A 96 -10.88 -6.46 13.05
N PRO A 97 -10.90 -7.57 13.81
CA PRO A 97 -9.97 -7.80 14.90
C PRO A 97 -8.50 -7.68 14.48
N LEU A 98 -8.19 -8.11 13.25
CA LEU A 98 -6.84 -8.14 12.70
C LEU A 98 -6.25 -6.72 12.53
N MET A 99 -7.06 -5.75 12.10
CA MET A 99 -6.60 -4.36 12.01
C MET A 99 -6.48 -3.65 13.35
N LYS A 100 -7.16 -4.12 14.41
CA LYS A 100 -7.01 -3.52 15.74
C LYS A 100 -5.58 -3.62 16.28
N ALA A 101 -4.84 -4.65 15.87
CA ALA A 101 -3.43 -4.82 16.23
C ALA A 101 -2.51 -3.76 15.57
N PHE A 102 -2.90 -3.21 14.41
CA PHE A 102 -2.09 -2.25 13.65
C PHE A 102 -2.60 -0.81 13.74
N LEU A 103 -3.82 -0.60 14.22
CA LEU A 103 -4.39 0.72 14.36
C LEU A 103 -3.69 1.46 15.51
N PRO A 104 -3.31 2.74 15.32
CA PRO A 104 -2.75 3.53 16.40
C PRO A 104 -3.76 3.65 17.55
N GLY A 105 -3.30 3.49 18.78
CA GLY A 105 -4.11 3.69 19.97
C GLY A 105 -4.63 5.13 20.09
N GLY A 106 -5.65 5.32 20.94
CA GLY A 106 -6.16 6.65 21.27
C GLY A 106 -6.94 7.33 20.12
N PRO A 107 -6.92 8.67 20.02
CA PRO A 107 -7.72 9.41 19.04
C PRO A 107 -7.18 9.30 17.61
N LEU A 108 -5.93 8.86 17.40
CA LEU A 108 -5.32 8.79 16.07
C LEU A 108 -5.98 7.73 15.18
N LYS A 109 -6.65 6.72 15.75
CA LYS A 109 -7.46 5.76 14.98
C LYS A 109 -8.55 6.41 14.13
N TYR A 110 -9.06 7.57 14.54
CA TYR A 110 -10.09 8.31 13.80
C TYR A 110 -9.53 9.05 12.59
N ALA A 111 -8.20 9.18 12.46
CA ALA A 111 -7.56 9.76 11.28
C ALA A 111 -7.38 8.75 10.14
N TRP A 112 -7.42 7.45 10.42
CA TRP A 112 -7.23 6.39 9.42
C TRP A 112 -8.22 6.46 8.23
N PRO A 113 -9.53 6.72 8.45
CA PRO A 113 -10.50 6.94 7.37
C PRO A 113 -10.16 8.12 6.45
N LEU A 114 -9.31 9.05 6.88
CA LEU A 114 -8.94 10.24 6.08
C LEU A 114 -7.89 9.94 5.01
N ILE A 115 -7.14 8.84 5.14
CA ILE A 115 -6.06 8.46 4.22
C ILE A 115 -6.48 8.47 2.75
N PRO A 116 -7.57 7.79 2.32
CA PRO A 116 -7.98 7.81 0.91
C PRO A 116 -8.31 9.21 0.41
N PHE A 117 -8.87 10.09 1.25
CA PHE A 117 -9.19 11.47 0.88
C PHE A 117 -7.93 12.34 0.74
N VAL A 118 -6.94 12.15 1.63
CA VAL A 118 -5.63 12.81 1.52
C VAL A 118 -4.97 12.45 0.20
N TRP A 119 -4.94 11.17 -0.16
CA TRP A 119 -4.34 10.73 -1.43
C TRP A 119 -5.15 11.15 -2.65
N ALA A 120 -6.49 11.21 -2.56
CA ALA A 120 -7.33 11.75 -3.62
C ALA A 120 -7.06 13.25 -3.84
N TYR A 121 -6.86 14.02 -2.75
CA TYR A 121 -6.45 15.41 -2.85
C TYR A 121 -5.06 15.55 -3.47
N VAL A 122 -4.09 14.71 -3.08
CA VAL A 122 -2.75 14.71 -3.68
C VAL A 122 -2.84 14.44 -5.18
N ALA A 123 -3.64 13.47 -5.61
CA ALA A 123 -3.83 13.15 -7.02
C ALA A 123 -4.44 14.33 -7.80
N TRP A 124 -5.53 14.90 -7.29
CA TRP A 124 -6.19 16.03 -7.92
C TRP A 124 -5.29 17.27 -7.97
N GLY A 125 -4.61 17.59 -6.87
CA GLY A 125 -3.76 18.76 -6.77
C GLY A 125 -2.45 18.60 -7.54
N SER A 126 -1.89 17.39 -7.66
CA SER A 126 -0.74 17.12 -8.54
C SER A 126 -1.09 17.33 -10.00
N TYR A 127 -2.29 16.90 -10.44
CA TYR A 127 -2.77 17.17 -11.78
C TYR A 127 -2.97 18.67 -12.06
N ARG A 128 -3.43 19.41 -11.04
CA ARG A 128 -3.62 20.87 -11.07
C ARG A 128 -2.33 21.66 -10.82
N ARG A 129 -1.17 21.00 -10.67
CA ARG A 129 0.12 21.62 -10.31
C ARG A 129 0.10 22.49 -9.05
N GLN A 130 -0.74 22.13 -8.07
CA GLN A 130 -0.79 22.85 -6.80
C GLN A 130 0.36 22.42 -5.89
N ILE A 131 1.21 23.39 -5.50
CA ILE A 131 2.32 23.12 -4.57
C ILE A 131 1.84 22.54 -3.24
N ALA A 132 0.62 22.89 -2.82
CA ALA A 132 -0.01 22.34 -1.62
C ALA A 132 -0.14 20.81 -1.68
N ALA A 133 -0.47 20.22 -2.83
CA ALA A 133 -0.53 18.76 -2.98
C ALA A 133 0.83 18.09 -2.84
N TRP A 134 1.91 18.74 -3.28
CA TRP A 134 3.26 18.25 -3.04
C TRP A 134 3.62 18.27 -1.55
N ILE A 135 3.30 19.37 -0.84
CA ILE A 135 3.52 19.47 0.62
C ILE A 135 2.71 18.40 1.34
N VAL A 136 1.44 18.23 1.00
CA VAL A 136 0.56 17.20 1.60
C VAL A 136 1.10 15.81 1.32
N ALA A 137 1.61 15.51 0.11
CA ALA A 137 2.21 14.22 -0.20
C ALA A 137 3.44 13.92 0.68
N VAL A 138 4.33 14.89 0.84
CA VAL A 138 5.53 14.75 1.70
C VAL A 138 5.11 14.51 3.15
N LEU A 139 4.21 15.32 3.68
CA LEU A 139 3.72 15.18 5.06
C LEU A 139 3.00 13.84 5.28
N ALA A 140 2.18 13.42 4.32
CA ALA A 140 1.47 12.13 4.37
C ALA A 140 2.44 10.95 4.38
N LEU A 141 3.51 10.99 3.59
CA LEU A 141 4.55 9.95 3.60
C LEU A 141 5.33 9.93 4.90
N VAL A 142 5.77 11.09 5.40
CA VAL A 142 6.48 11.16 6.69
C VAL A 142 5.60 10.65 7.83
N ALA A 143 4.33 11.08 7.87
CA ALA A 143 3.37 10.56 8.82
C ALA A 143 3.18 9.06 8.66
N GLY A 144 3.00 8.55 7.44
CA GLY A 144 2.84 7.12 7.16
C GLY A 144 4.02 6.27 7.63
N VAL A 145 5.26 6.74 7.41
CA VAL A 145 6.47 6.08 7.92
C VAL A 145 6.48 6.06 9.44
N TRP A 146 6.20 7.20 10.07
CA TRP A 146 6.13 7.28 11.53
C TRP A 146 5.05 6.35 12.11
N PHE A 147 3.86 6.33 11.52
CA PHE A 147 2.76 5.45 11.92
C PHE A 147 3.11 3.98 11.74
N GLY A 148 3.65 3.60 10.58
CA GLY A 148 4.05 2.22 10.30
C GLY A 148 5.14 1.76 11.26
N PHE A 149 6.13 2.61 11.54
CA PHE A 149 7.18 2.31 12.50
C PHE A 149 6.62 2.11 13.91
N SER A 150 5.77 3.04 14.36
CA SER A 150 5.14 2.96 15.68
C SER A 150 4.29 1.71 15.85
N ALA A 151 3.46 1.40 14.84
CA ALA A 151 2.60 0.23 14.84
C ALA A 151 3.44 -1.06 14.93
N MET A 152 4.39 -1.26 14.02
CA MET A 152 5.19 -2.49 13.96
C MET A 152 6.08 -2.69 15.20
N SER A 153 6.56 -1.60 15.81
CA SER A 153 7.35 -1.68 17.04
C SER A 153 6.54 -2.05 18.29
N GLY A 154 5.23 -1.76 18.27
CA GLY A 154 4.32 -2.02 19.39
C GLY A 154 3.48 -3.29 19.24
N THR A 155 3.55 -3.98 18.10
CA THR A 155 2.75 -5.18 17.84
C THR A 155 3.23 -6.38 18.63
N ASP A 156 2.32 -6.99 19.39
CA ASP A 156 2.53 -8.33 19.94
C ASP A 156 2.31 -9.38 18.83
N TRP A 157 3.42 -9.79 18.21
CA TRP A 157 3.43 -10.77 17.13
C TRP A 157 2.84 -12.12 17.54
N GLU A 158 2.94 -12.50 18.82
CA GLU A 158 2.39 -13.77 19.31
C GLU A 158 0.86 -13.72 19.30
N MET A 159 0.28 -12.65 19.85
CA MET A 159 -1.16 -12.42 19.83
C MET A 159 -1.69 -12.27 18.40
N PHE A 160 -0.91 -11.61 17.53
CA PHE A 160 -1.25 -11.42 16.12
C PHE A 160 -1.37 -12.75 15.36
N PHE A 161 -0.39 -13.64 15.48
CA PHE A 161 -0.43 -14.96 14.82
C PHE A 161 -1.51 -15.87 15.39
N LYS A 162 -1.75 -15.82 16.70
CA LYS A 162 -2.87 -16.54 17.34
C LYS A 162 -4.22 -16.09 16.78
N GLN A 163 -4.42 -14.78 16.57
CA GLN A 163 -5.64 -14.25 15.97
C GLN A 163 -5.82 -14.63 14.50
N MET A 164 -4.74 -14.84 13.77
CA MET A 164 -4.78 -15.38 12.40
C MET A 164 -5.02 -16.89 12.34
N GLY A 165 -5.06 -17.57 13.48
CA GLY A 165 -5.36 -18.99 13.53
C GLY A 165 -4.20 -19.91 13.21
N ILE A 166 -2.97 -19.41 13.33
CA ILE A 166 -1.78 -20.23 13.10
C ILE A 166 -1.67 -21.26 14.24
N PRO A 167 -1.52 -22.56 13.93
CA PRO A 167 -1.33 -23.60 14.94
C PRO A 167 -0.13 -23.31 15.85
N GLU A 168 -0.27 -23.57 17.15
CA GLU A 168 0.79 -23.30 18.15
C GLU A 168 2.13 -23.98 17.83
N ARG A 169 2.09 -25.09 17.07
CA ARG A 169 3.27 -25.84 16.64
C ARG A 169 4.23 -25.03 15.77
N ASP A 170 3.71 -24.14 14.92
CA ASP A 170 4.51 -23.34 13.97
C ASP A 170 4.70 -21.89 14.45
N LEU A 171 4.11 -21.55 15.60
CA LEU A 171 4.00 -20.19 16.10
C LEU A 171 5.36 -19.66 16.62
N GLY A 172 6.17 -20.52 17.24
CA GLY A 172 7.48 -20.15 17.79
C GLY A 172 8.46 -19.65 16.72
N ASP A 173 8.56 -20.37 15.60
CA ASP A 173 9.47 -20.01 14.51
C ASP A 173 9.01 -18.74 13.80
N LEU A 174 7.71 -18.59 13.55
CA LEU A 174 7.14 -17.41 12.89
C LEU A 174 7.24 -16.14 13.76
N VAL A 175 7.01 -16.26 15.06
CA VAL A 175 7.20 -15.15 16.01
C VAL A 175 8.66 -14.74 16.06
N THR A 176 9.58 -15.70 16.10
CA THR A 176 11.02 -15.43 16.17
C THR A 176 11.51 -14.72 14.91
N LEU A 177 11.14 -15.23 13.73
CA LEU A 177 11.47 -14.63 12.44
C LEU A 177 10.88 -13.21 12.31
N SER A 178 9.63 -13.02 12.74
CA SER A 178 8.99 -11.70 12.72
C SER A 178 9.70 -10.71 13.64
N LYS A 179 10.01 -11.10 14.88
CA LYS A 179 10.77 -10.26 15.81
C LYS A 179 12.15 -9.90 15.26
N GLU A 180 12.81 -10.84 14.57
CA GLU A 180 14.12 -10.59 13.98
C GLU A 180 14.05 -9.58 12.83
N ILE A 181 13.05 -9.69 11.95
CA ILE A 181 12.85 -8.76 10.82
C ILE A 181 12.42 -7.38 11.31
N TYR A 182 11.48 -7.32 12.26
CA TYR A 182 10.91 -6.08 12.79
C TYR A 182 11.71 -5.49 13.97
N THR A 183 12.99 -5.87 14.11
CA THR A 183 13.90 -5.19 15.04
C THR A 183 14.02 -3.71 14.64
N PRO A 184 13.96 -2.73 15.57
CA PRO A 184 13.95 -1.30 15.23
C PRO A 184 15.06 -0.84 14.27
N SER A 185 16.26 -1.42 14.40
CA SER A 185 17.40 -1.14 13.53
C SER A 185 17.18 -1.62 12.09
N ARG A 186 16.83 -2.89 11.91
CA ARG A 186 16.58 -3.49 10.58
C ARG A 186 15.35 -2.87 9.91
N MET A 187 14.29 -2.64 10.68
CA MET A 187 13.09 -1.99 10.18
C MET A 187 13.36 -0.56 9.74
N GLY A 188 14.16 0.20 10.50
CA GLY A 188 14.60 1.54 10.11
C GLY A 188 15.36 1.52 8.78
N VAL A 189 16.31 0.60 8.60
CA VAL A 189 17.06 0.44 7.35
C VAL A 189 16.13 0.10 6.18
N LEU A 190 15.21 -0.86 6.36
CA LEU A 190 14.25 -1.25 5.32
C LEU A 190 13.31 -0.10 4.94
N MET A 191 12.78 0.63 5.93
CA MET A 191 11.90 1.76 5.69
C MET A 191 12.63 2.92 5.01
N ILE A 192 13.82 3.29 5.49
CA ILE A 192 14.63 4.35 4.85
C ILE A 192 14.98 3.93 3.42
N GLY A 193 15.47 2.71 3.22
CA GLY A 193 15.82 2.18 1.91
C GLY A 193 14.64 2.18 0.93
N ALA A 194 13.45 1.80 1.38
CA ALA A 194 12.23 1.83 0.58
C ALA A 194 11.74 3.25 0.27
N MET A 195 11.92 4.19 1.20
CA MET A 195 11.41 5.57 1.06
C MET A 195 12.35 6.49 0.27
N LEU A 196 13.65 6.20 0.25
CA LEU A 196 14.66 7.04 -0.40
C LEU A 196 14.36 7.29 -1.90
N PRO A 197 14.00 6.27 -2.70
CA PRO A 197 13.57 6.49 -4.08
C PRO A 197 12.31 7.35 -4.20
N THR A 198 11.34 7.16 -3.30
CA THR A 198 10.08 7.93 -3.29
C THR A 198 10.32 9.40 -2.97
N PHE A 199 11.13 9.71 -1.94
CA PHE A 199 11.50 11.08 -1.63
C PHE A 199 12.37 11.70 -2.71
N GLY A 200 13.32 10.94 -3.27
CA GLY A 200 14.13 11.39 -4.42
C GLY A 200 13.25 11.77 -5.62
N PHE A 201 12.25 10.94 -5.95
CA PHE A 201 11.26 11.24 -6.96
C PHE A 201 10.45 12.50 -6.63
N LEU A 202 9.95 12.65 -5.40
CA LEU A 202 9.19 13.85 -5.01
C LEU A 202 10.02 15.13 -5.09
N ILE A 203 11.29 15.09 -4.67
CA ILE A 203 12.21 16.23 -4.81
C ILE A 203 12.43 16.56 -6.29
N TRP A 204 12.60 15.54 -7.13
CA TRP A 204 12.76 15.74 -8.58
C TRP A 204 11.50 16.34 -9.24
N VAL A 205 10.30 15.89 -8.84
CA VAL A 205 9.04 16.39 -9.40
C VAL A 205 8.72 17.82 -8.94
N LEU A 206 9.26 18.28 -7.80
CA LEU A 206 9.05 19.63 -7.26
C LEU A 206 9.25 20.75 -8.30
N ARG A 207 10.20 20.58 -9.22
CA ARG A 207 10.47 21.56 -10.29
C ARG A 207 9.24 21.85 -11.17
N TYR A 208 8.37 20.87 -11.39
CA TYR A 208 7.18 21.02 -12.22
C TYR A 208 6.04 21.78 -11.52
N PHE A 209 6.05 21.84 -10.18
CA PHE A 209 5.11 22.64 -9.40
C PHE A 209 5.49 24.12 -9.34
N ARG A 210 6.79 24.43 -9.39
CA ARG A 210 7.31 25.80 -9.33
C ARG A 210 7.15 26.57 -10.65
N CYS A 211 7.18 25.87 -11.78
CA CYS A 211 7.07 26.46 -13.13
C CYS A 211 5.65 26.94 -13.51
N ALA A 212 4.62 26.64 -12.73
CA ALA A 212 3.23 26.98 -13.06
C ALA A 212 2.80 28.40 -12.63
N ARG A 213 3.73 29.18 -12.06
CA ARG A 213 3.45 30.50 -11.48
C ARG A 213 4.01 31.68 -12.29
N SER A 214 4.39 31.46 -13.55
CA SER A 214 4.80 32.49 -14.52
C SER A 214 3.68 32.82 -15.50
#